data_AF-A0A2F0AJH6-F1
#
_entry.id   AF-A0A2F0AJH6-F1
#
_cell.length_a   1.000
_cell.length_b   1.000
_cell.length_c   1.000
_cell.angle_alpha   90.00
_cell.angle_beta   90.00
_cell.angle_gamma   90.00
#
_symmetry.space_group_name_H-M   'P 1'
#
loop_
_entity.id
_entity.type
_entity.pdbx_description
1 polymer ?
#
loop_
_entity_poly.entity_id
_entity_poly.type
_entity_poly.pdbx_seq_one_letter_code
_entity_poly.pdbx_strand_id
1 'polypeptide(L)' 'MSILANLEKYKRFSAKKRFFLVNIIILIPLMFVILKNISEIRYKTIQTEDGKLLILDRFTSKVKVTK' A
#
# COMPACT_ATOMS: atom_id res chain seq x y z
N MET A 1 -19.42 22.89 33.54
CA MET A 1 -18.56 22.80 32.34
C MET A 1 -19.13 23.74 31.28
N SER A 2 -18.38 24.73 30.79
CA SER A 2 -18.93 25.81 29.96
C SER A 2 -19.27 25.34 28.54
N ILE A 3 -20.31 25.94 27.94
CA ILE A 3 -20.76 25.66 26.56
C ILE A 3 -19.61 25.87 25.56
N LEU A 4 -18.75 26.85 25.81
CA LEU A 4 -17.56 27.15 25.01
C LEU A 4 -16.55 25.98 24.96
N ALA A 5 -16.33 25.30 26.09
CA ALA A 5 -15.41 24.15 26.15
C ALA A 5 -15.93 22.95 25.33
N ASN A 6 -17.26 22.74 25.33
CA ASN A 6 -17.89 21.70 24.51
C ASN A 6 -17.80 22.01 23.00
N LEU A 7 -17.98 23.27 22.62
CA LEU A 7 -17.83 23.73 21.24
C LEU A 7 -16.39 23.54 20.72
N GLU A 8 -15.39 23.87 21.54
CA GLU A 8 -13.99 23.71 21.16
C GLU A 8 -13.60 22.23 21.01
N LYS A 9 -14.08 21.38 21.94
CA LYS A 9 -13.91 19.93 21.85
C LYS A 9 -14.54 19.35 20.58
N TYR A 10 -15.75 19.81 20.22
CA TYR A 10 -16.42 19.40 18.99
C TYR A 10 -15.66 19.83 17.73
N LYS A 11 -15.19 21.08 17.68
CA LYS A 11 -14.36 21.58 16.56
C LYS A 11 -13.08 20.77 16.38
N ARG A 12 -12.36 20.47 17.47
CA ARG A 12 -11.15 19.64 17.45
C ARG A 12 -11.44 18.21 16.99
N PHE A 13 -12.54 17.62 17.43
CA PHE A 13 -12.95 16.28 16.99
C PHE A 13 -13.32 16.24 15.50
N SER A 14 -14.05 17.27 15.02
CA SER A 14 -14.40 17.42 13.61
C SER A 14 -13.16 17.59 12.73
N ALA A 15 -12.18 18.39 13.17
CA ALA A 15 -10.91 18.55 12.47
C ALA A 15 -10.14 17.23 12.35
N LYS A 16 -10.02 16.45 13.44
CA LYS A 16 -9.36 15.13 13.43
C LYS A 16 -10.03 14.15 12.46
N LYS A 17 -11.36 14.13 12.42
CA LYS A 17 -12.11 13.28 11.46
C LYS A 17 -11.83 13.66 10.01
N ARG A 18 -11.71 14.96 9.70
CA ARG A 18 -11.37 15.43 8.35
C ARG A 18 -9.98 14.97 7.92
N PHE A 19 -8.97 15.11 8.79
CA PHE A 19 -7.62 14.60 8.49
C PHE A 19 -7.60 13.09 8.25
N PHE A 20 -8.34 12.32 9.05
CA PHE A 20 -8.47 10.88 8.84
C PHE A 20 -9.10 10.52 7.49
N LEU A 21 -10.17 11.22 7.10
CA LEU A 21 -10.82 11.03 5.80
C LEU A 21 -9.88 11.36 4.64
N VAL A 22 -9.15 12.48 4.72
CA VAL A 22 -8.17 12.85 3.68
C VAL A 22 -7.08 11.79 3.55
N ASN A 23 -6.55 11.29 4.67
CA ASN A 23 -5.55 10.22 4.65
C ASN A 23 -6.10 8.94 4.01
N ILE A 24 -7.34 8.56 4.30
CA ILE A 24 -7.99 7.39 3.66
C ILE A 24 -8.16 7.62 2.16
N ILE A 25 -8.59 8.80 1.74
CA ILE A 25 -8.79 9.14 0.32
C ILE A 25 -7.48 9.01 -0.46
N ILE A 26 -6.33 9.26 0.16
CA ILE A 26 -5.01 9.09 -0.47
C ILE A 26 -4.57 7.62 -0.43
N LEU A 27 -4.80 6.92 0.68
CA LEU A 27 -4.38 5.53 0.86
C LEU A 27 -5.12 4.56 -0.07
N ILE A 28 -6.41 4.78 -0.32
CA ILE A 28 -7.22 3.91 -1.20
C ILE A 28 -6.63 3.78 -2.62
N PRO A 29 -6.43 4.87 -3.39
CA PRO A 29 -5.88 4.78 -4.73
C PRO A 29 -4.44 4.28 -4.74
N LEU A 30 -3.64 4.66 -3.74
CA LEU A 30 -2.27 4.16 -3.60
C LEU A 30 -2.26 2.63 -3.41
N MET A 31 -3.11 2.11 -2.52
CA MET A 31 -3.24 0.68 -2.30
C MET A 31 -3.73 -0.05 -3.55
N PHE A 32 -4.69 0.53 -4.28
CA PHE A 32 -5.18 -0.04 -5.53
C PHE A 32 -4.06 -0.20 -6.57
N VAL A 33 -3.23 0.82 -6.76
CA VAL A 33 -2.07 0.76 -7.67
C VAL A 33 -1.07 -0.30 -7.23
N ILE A 34 -0.77 -0.38 -5.93
CA ILE A 34 0.14 -1.41 -5.39
C ILE A 34 -0.41 -2.81 -5.65
N LEU A 35 -1.70 -3.06 -5.37
CA LEU A 35 -2.32 -4.37 -5.60
C LEU A 35 -2.32 -4.76 -7.08
N LYS A 36 -2.63 -3.81 -7.97
CA LYS A 36 -2.64 -4.09 -9.42
C LYS A 36 -1.26 -4.48 -9.95
N ASN A 37 -0.19 -3.93 -9.38
CA ASN A 37 1.18 -4.15 -9.83
C ASN A 37 1.97 -5.10 -8.91
N ILE A 38 1.33 -5.71 -7.90
CA ILE A 38 2.05 -6.50 -6.89
C ILE A 38 2.77 -7.70 -7.51
N SER A 39 2.23 -8.27 -8.59
CA SER A 39 2.87 -9.37 -9.32
C SER A 39 4.17 -8.93 -9.96
N GLU A 40 4.20 -7.76 -10.60
CA GLU A 40 5.42 -7.20 -11.19
C GLU A 40 6.41 -6.77 -10.10
N ILE A 41 5.93 -6.21 -8.99
CA ILE A 41 6.75 -5.84 -7.83
C ILE A 41 7.36 -7.07 -7.15
N ARG A 42 6.62 -8.19 -7.07
CA ARG A 42 7.06 -9.39 -6.39
C ARG A 42 7.93 -10.28 -7.26
N TYR A 43 7.55 -10.47 -8.52
CA TYR A 43 8.19 -11.43 -9.41
C TYR A 43 9.09 -10.73 -10.42
N LYS A 44 10.33 -11.20 -10.54
CA LYS A 44 11.27 -10.77 -11.57
C LYS A 44 11.65 -11.97 -12.43
N THR A 45 11.46 -11.86 -13.74
CA THR A 45 11.96 -12.86 -14.68
C THR A 45 13.46 -12.65 -14.88
N ILE A 46 14.24 -13.71 -14.70
CA ILE A 46 15.70 -13.73 -14.90
C ILE A 46 16.01 -14.79 -15.96
N GLN A 47 16.82 -14.41 -16.95
CA GLN A 47 17.38 -15.36 -17.90
C GLN A 47 18.73 -15.84 -17.36
N THR A 48 18.88 -17.16 -17.24
CA THR A 48 20.16 -17.79 -16.88
C THR A 48 21.02 -17.93 -18.14
N GLU A 49 22.35 -18.03 -17.96
CA GLU A 49 23.31 -18.28 -19.04
C GLU A 49 22.99 -19.54 -19.86
N ASP A 50 22.31 -20.52 -19.24
CA ASP A 50 21.79 -21.74 -19.89
C ASP A 50 20.51 -21.53 -20.73
N GLY A 51 20.04 -20.30 -20.91
CA GLY A 51 18.82 -19.96 -21.65
C GLY A 51 17.50 -20.27 -20.92
N LYS A 52 17.55 -20.68 -19.64
CA LYS A 52 16.35 -20.98 -18.83
C LYS A 52 15.71 -19.71 -18.29
N LEU A 53 14.37 -19.65 -18.33
CA LEU A 53 13.57 -18.58 -17.74
C LEU A 53 13.22 -18.91 -16.30
N LEU A 54 13.75 -18.13 -15.37
CA LEU A 54 13.50 -18.25 -13.94
C LEU A 54 12.61 -17.11 -13.47
N ILE A 55 11.67 -17.40 -12.56
CA ILE A 55 10.92 -16.39 -11.83
C ILE A 55 11.51 -16.29 -10.43
N LEU A 56 12.12 -15.14 -10.12
CA LEU A 56 12.57 -14.77 -8.78
C LEU A 56 11.42 -14.11 -8.03
N ASP A 57 10.99 -14.71 -6.92
CA ASP A 57 10.15 -14.06 -5.92
C ASP A 57 11.04 -13.20 -5.01
N ARG A 58 10.95 -11.88 -5.18
CA ARG A 58 11.74 -10.88 -4.44
C ARG A 58 11.41 -10.84 -2.95
N PHE A 59 10.25 -11.34 -2.52
CA PHE A 59 9.83 -11.25 -1.13
C PHE A 59 10.30 -12.45 -0.32
N THR A 60 10.29 -13.63 -0.93
CA THR A 60 10.78 -14.85 -0.28
C THR A 60 12.22 -15.21 -0.66
N SER A 61 12.83 -14.45 -1.57
CA SER A 61 14.13 -14.75 -2.20
C SER A 61 14.19 -16.18 -2.76
N LYS A 62 13.04 -16.70 -3.22
CA LYS A 62 12.93 -18.05 -3.79
C LYS A 62 12.89 -17.95 -5.29
N VAL A 63 13.59 -18.85 -5.95
CA VAL A 63 13.62 -18.96 -7.41
C VAL A 63 12.77 -20.16 -7.81
N LYS A 64 11.85 -19.96 -8.75
CA LYS A 64 11.12 -21.04 -9.40
C LYS A 64 11.53 -21.10 -10.86
N VAL A 65 11.78 -22.33 -11.33
CA VAL A 65 12.02 -22.58 -12.74
C VAL A 65 10.68 -22.50 -13.47
N THR A 66 10.60 -21.67 -14.51
CA THR A 66 9.45 -21.71 -15.41
C THR A 66 9.69 -22.88 -16.36
N LYS A 67 8.71 -23.78 -16.45
CA LYS A 67 8.75 -24.99 -17.28
C LYS A 67 8.89 -24.66 -18.76
#